data_AF-A0A496WDR6-F1
#
_entry.id   AF-A0A496WDR6-F1
#
_cell.length_a   1.000
_cell.length_b   1.000
_cell.length_c   1.000
_cell.angle_alpha   90.00
_cell.angle_beta   90.00
_cell.angle_gamma   90.00
#
_symmetry.space_group_name_H-M   'P 1'
#
loop_
_entity.id
_entity.type
_entity.pdbx_description
1 polymer ?
#
loop_
_entity_poly.entity_id
_entity_poly.type
_entity_poly.pdbx_seq_one_letter_code
_entity_poly.pdbx_strand_id
1 'polypeptide(L)'
;MGTNKLVDKLEKFFDLSKQKRRKKHDKYLKIVRQLEKRQFKLEQKIKKEKAGDANSRRHKALIRELEVVSKLIGKAKKQDPAD
;
A
#
# COMPACT_ATOMS: atom_id res chain seq x y z
N MET A 1 11.03 25.47 -38.71
CA MET A 1 9.89 25.18 -37.82
C MET A 1 9.55 23.68 -37.66
N GLY A 2 10.46 22.74 -37.97
CA GLY A 2 10.19 21.30 -37.82
C GLY A 2 10.61 20.72 -36.46
N THR A 3 11.75 21.18 -35.93
CA THR A 3 12.37 20.70 -34.69
C THR A 3 11.56 21.05 -33.44
N ASN A 4 10.98 22.25 -33.35
CA ASN A 4 10.15 22.64 -32.19
C ASN A 4 8.94 21.71 -31.99
N LYS A 5 8.31 21.24 -33.08
CA LYS A 5 7.19 20.27 -32.98
C LYS A 5 7.64 18.91 -32.48
N LEU A 6 8.89 18.51 -32.72
CA LEU A 6 9.45 17.26 -32.20
C LEU A 6 9.81 17.38 -30.71
N VAL A 7 10.37 18.53 -30.31
CA VAL A 7 10.65 18.85 -28.90
C VAL A 7 9.34 18.85 -28.09
N ASP A 8 8.29 19.53 -28.56
CA ASP A 8 6.98 19.54 -27.88
C ASP A 8 6.38 18.14 -27.72
N LYS A 9 6.55 17.26 -28.72
CA LYS A 9 6.07 15.87 -28.66
C LYS A 9 6.86 15.05 -27.63
N LEU A 10 8.17 15.26 -27.56
CA LEU A 10 9.05 14.63 -26.57
C LEU A 10 8.69 15.08 -25.15
N GLU A 11 8.53 16.38 -24.93
CA GLU A 11 8.11 16.92 -23.63
C GLU A 11 6.76 16.35 -23.18
N LYS A 12 5.75 16.35 -24.08
CA LYS A 12 4.44 15.74 -23.80
C LYS A 12 4.53 14.25 -23.49
N PHE A 13 5.42 13.52 -24.17
CA PHE A 13 5.65 12.11 -23.90
C PHE A 13 6.29 11.89 -22.52
N PHE A 14 7.29 12.69 -22.15
CA PHE A 14 7.90 12.63 -20.82
C PHE A 14 6.92 13.01 -19.70
N ASP A 15 6.03 13.97 -19.94
CA ASP A 15 4.99 14.34 -18.97
C ASP A 15 3.92 13.27 -18.80
N LEU A 16 3.50 12.61 -19.88
CA LEU A 16 2.63 11.42 -19.80
C LEU A 16 3.30 10.31 -18.96
N SER A 17 4.60 10.11 -19.11
CA SER A 17 5.37 9.15 -18.30
C SER A 17 5.40 9.54 -16.82
N LYS A 18 5.65 10.82 -16.49
CA LYS A 18 5.56 11.33 -15.11
C LYS A 18 4.16 11.13 -14.52
N GLN A 19 3.11 11.43 -15.28
CA GLN A 19 1.73 11.29 -14.83
C GLN A 19 1.37 9.82 -14.57
N LYS A 20 1.81 8.89 -15.42
CA LYS A 20 1.64 7.44 -15.22
C LYS A 20 2.35 6.95 -13.95
N ARG A 21 3.59 7.41 -13.71
CA ARG A 21 4.35 7.10 -12.48
C ARG A 21 3.61 7.60 -11.23
N ARG A 22 3.16 8.85 -11.23
CA ARG A 22 2.34 9.42 -10.13
C ARG A 22 1.09 8.59 -9.86
N LYS A 23 0.30 8.27 -10.89
CA LYS A 23 -0.89 7.41 -10.74
C LYS A 23 -0.58 6.04 -10.15
N LYS A 24 0.55 5.43 -10.53
CA LYS A 24 1.00 4.15 -9.97
C LYS A 24 1.37 4.29 -8.49
N HIS A 25 2.11 5.34 -8.14
CA HIS A 25 2.48 5.65 -6.77
C HIS A 25 1.24 5.96 -5.89
N ASP A 26 0.28 6.75 -6.38
CA ASP A 26 -0.97 7.03 -5.66
C ASP A 26 -1.79 5.76 -5.37
N LYS A 27 -1.89 4.85 -6.37
CA LYS A 27 -2.54 3.55 -6.18
C LYS A 27 -1.81 2.72 -5.13
N TYR A 28 -0.48 2.71 -5.18
CA TYR A 28 0.35 2.02 -4.20
C TYR A 28 0.12 2.58 -2.78
N LEU A 29 0.19 3.90 -2.59
CA LEU A 29 -0.11 4.55 -1.30
C LEU A 29 -1.51 4.22 -0.79
N LYS A 30 -2.51 4.16 -1.69
CA LYS A 30 -3.88 3.79 -1.33
C LYS A 30 -3.96 2.36 -0.77
N ILE A 31 -3.24 1.41 -1.39
CA ILE A 31 -3.16 0.02 -0.92
C ILE A 31 -2.45 -0.05 0.44
N VAL A 32 -1.32 0.65 0.60
CA VAL A 32 -0.59 0.71 1.89
C VAL A 32 -1.49 1.25 3.00
N ARG A 33 -2.17 2.38 2.77
CA ARG A 33 -3.11 2.95 3.74
C ARG A 33 -4.26 2.01 4.09
N GLN A 34 -4.75 1.21 3.14
CA GLN A 34 -5.78 0.21 3.41
C GLN A 34 -5.25 -0.93 4.28
N LEU A 35 -4.02 -1.39 4.04
CA LEU A 35 -3.37 -2.40 4.87
C LEU A 35 -3.13 -1.89 6.30
N GLU A 36 -2.65 -0.66 6.47
CA GLU A 36 -2.46 -0.03 7.79
C GLU A 36 -3.79 0.11 8.56
N LYS A 37 -4.86 0.56 7.88
CA LYS A 37 -6.21 0.58 8.47
C LYS A 37 -6.67 -0.81 8.91
N ARG A 38 -6.36 -1.85 8.12
CA ARG A 38 -6.72 -3.23 8.45
C ARG A 38 -5.90 -3.75 9.63
N GLN A 39 -4.61 -3.43 9.69
CA GLN A 39 -3.73 -3.74 10.82
C GLN A 39 -4.30 -3.14 12.11
N PHE A 40 -4.62 -1.84 12.11
CA PHE A 40 -5.20 -1.17 13.28
C PHE A 40 -6.52 -1.82 13.74
N LYS A 41 -7.41 -2.16 12.80
CA LYS A 41 -8.67 -2.86 13.13
C LYS A 41 -8.41 -4.25 13.71
N LEU A 42 -7.44 -4.99 13.19
CA LEU A 42 -7.07 -6.31 13.71
C LEU A 42 -6.49 -6.19 15.11
N GLU A 43 -5.60 -5.23 15.37
CA GLU A 43 -5.06 -4.96 16.71
C GLU A 43 -6.16 -4.64 17.72
N GLN A 44 -7.15 -3.82 17.34
CA GLN A 44 -8.32 -3.57 18.20
C GLN A 44 -9.14 -4.83 18.47
N LYS A 45 -9.39 -5.65 17.44
CA LYS A 45 -10.12 -6.93 17.60
C LYS A 45 -9.35 -7.90 18.50
N ILE A 46 -8.04 -8.01 18.33
CA ILE A 46 -7.17 -8.83 19.18
C ILE A 46 -7.23 -8.37 20.63
N LYS A 47 -7.16 -7.06 20.89
CA LYS A 47 -7.29 -6.51 22.26
C LYS A 47 -8.63 -6.85 22.89
N LYS A 48 -9.73 -6.70 22.13
CA LYS A 48 -11.08 -7.06 22.61
C LYS A 48 -11.22 -8.56 22.88
N GLU A 49 -10.74 -9.40 21.96
CA GLU A 49 -10.81 -10.86 22.09
C GLU A 49 -9.91 -11.35 23.24
N LYS A 50 -8.72 -10.77 23.43
CA LYS A 50 -7.80 -11.10 24.54
C LYS A 50 -8.42 -10.84 25.90
N ALA A 51 -9.23 -9.79 26.02
CA ALA A 51 -9.93 -9.45 27.26
C ALA A 51 -11.05 -10.46 27.60
N GLY A 52 -11.59 -11.18 26.60
CA GLY A 52 -12.60 -12.21 26.80
C GLY A 52 -12.03 -13.63 26.90
N ASP A 53 -11.24 -14.05 25.91
CA ASP A 53 -10.57 -15.37 25.86
C ASP A 53 -9.33 -15.31 24.95
N ALA A 54 -8.15 -15.19 25.57
CA ALA A 54 -6.87 -15.12 24.87
C ALA A 54 -6.43 -16.43 24.19
N ASN A 55 -7.06 -17.57 24.49
CA ASN A 55 -6.73 -18.86 23.89
C ASN A 55 -7.74 -19.33 22.84
N SER A 56 -8.76 -18.51 22.57
CA SER A 56 -9.80 -18.82 21.60
C SER A 56 -9.20 -19.04 20.20
N ARG A 57 -9.82 -19.94 19.42
CA ARG A 57 -9.45 -20.14 18.00
C ARG A 57 -9.56 -18.83 17.21
N ARG A 58 -10.48 -17.95 17.61
CA ARG A 58 -10.66 -16.61 17.01
C ARG A 58 -9.48 -15.70 17.32
N HIS A 59 -8.98 -15.70 18.56
CA HIS A 59 -7.79 -14.94 18.93
C HIS A 59 -6.57 -15.36 18.10
N LYS A 60 -6.34 -16.68 17.98
CA LYS A 60 -5.26 -17.24 17.16
C LYS A 60 -5.41 -16.89 15.67
N ALA A 61 -6.63 -16.92 15.14
CA ALA A 61 -6.89 -16.53 13.75
C ALA A 61 -6.60 -15.04 13.50
N LEU A 62 -6.99 -14.16 14.44
CA LEU A 62 -6.72 -12.73 14.33
C LEU A 62 -5.23 -12.40 14.38
N ILE A 63 -4.44 -13.10 15.22
CA ILE A 63 -2.98 -12.95 15.27
C ILE A 63 -2.37 -13.36 13.92
N ARG A 64 -2.76 -14.51 13.36
CA ARG A 64 -2.28 -14.95 12.05
C ARG A 64 -2.63 -13.95 10.94
N GLU A 65 -3.84 -13.39 10.96
CA GLU A 65 -4.24 -12.37 9.98
C GLU A 65 -3.39 -11.09 10.14
N LEU A 66 -3.10 -10.67 11.37
CA LEU A 66 -2.23 -9.52 11.66
C LEU A 66 -0.81 -9.75 11.11
N GLU A 67 -0.23 -10.92 11.32
CA GLU A 67 1.10 -11.26 10.80
C GLU A 67 1.18 -11.18 9.27
N VAL A 68 0.14 -11.67 8.58
CA VAL A 68 0.06 -11.59 7.12
C VAL A 68 -0.01 -10.14 6.66
N VAL A 69 -0.87 -9.32 7.29
CA VAL A 69 -0.99 -7.89 6.96
C VAL A 69 0.32 -7.15 7.22
N SER A 70 0.99 -7.40 8.35
CA SER A 70 2.30 -6.80 8.67
C SER A 70 3.39 -7.20 7.67
N LYS A 71 3.42 -8.47 7.23
CA LYS A 71 4.34 -8.92 6.17
C LYS A 71 4.06 -8.21 4.84
N LEU A 72 2.79 -8.01 4.49
CA LEU A 72 2.40 -7.30 3.27
C LEU A 72 2.80 -5.82 3.33
N ILE A 73 2.62 -5.14 4.46
CA ILE A 73 3.10 -3.76 4.67
C ILE A 73 4.63 -3.69 4.56
N GLY A 74 5.33 -4.63 5.20
CA GLY A 74 6.80 -4.70 5.14
C GLY A 74 7.32 -4.92 3.71
N LYS A 75 6.65 -5.80 2.93
CA LYS A 75 6.97 -5.99 1.50
C LYS A 75 6.65 -4.76 0.68
N ALA A 76 5.51 -4.11 0.93
CA ALA A 76 5.12 -2.89 0.24
C ALA A 76 6.22 -1.83 0.44
N LYS A 77 6.58 -1.50 1.69
CA LYS A 77 7.61 -0.50 2.02
C LYS A 77 8.97 -0.74 1.35
N LYS A 78 9.34 -2.00 1.08
CA LYS A 78 10.59 -2.35 0.37
C LYS A 78 10.50 -2.21 -1.16
N GLN A 79 9.29 -2.16 -1.71
CA GLN A 79 9.01 -2.06 -3.14
C GLN A 79 8.42 -0.69 -3.50
N ASP A 80 8.64 0.34 -2.67
CA ASP A 80 8.10 1.67 -2.95
C ASP A 80 8.55 2.13 -4.34
N PRO A 81 7.63 2.34 -5.30
CA PRO A 81 7.97 2.71 -6.66
C PRO A 81 8.41 4.19 -6.78
N ALA A 82 8.64 4.89 -5.66
CA ALA A 82 9.20 6.23 -5.61
C ALA A 82 10.74 6.28 -5.74
N ASP A 83 11.44 5.15 -5.59
CA ASP A 83 12.86 4.97 -5.94
C ASP A 83 13.05 4.65 -7.43
#